data_AF-A0A836X245-F1
#
_entry.id   AF-A0A836X245-F1
#
_cell.length_a   1.000
_cell.length_b   1.000
_cell.length_c   1.000
_cell.angle_alpha   90.00
_cell.angle_beta   90.00
_cell.angle_gamma   90.00
#
_symmetry.space_group_name_H-M   'P 1'
#
loop_
_entity.id
_entity.type
_entity.pdbx_description
1 polymer ?
#
loop_
_entity_poly.entity_id
_entity_poly.type
_entity_poly.pdbx_seq_one_letter_code
_entity_poly.pdbx_strand_id
1 'polypeptide(L)'
;MLPMYLARVVLECVGWFQQGDLDTDSVRGSRLAVQGVRVLSILLSMATLAVMWALTRSLWGERTALVALLLVGAVPLAIQQAHFYTADGLFALLALLSLGVAIRVRDSGPWSFVLAGLLIGATAAT
;
A
#
# COMPACT_ATOMS: atom_id res chain seq x y z
N MET A 1 -3.49 -7.55 -11.41
CA MET A 1 -2.92 -6.74 -12.55
C MET A 1 -2.61 -5.30 -12.16
N LEU A 2 -3.37 -4.73 -11.23
CA LEU A 2 -3.20 -3.35 -10.76
C LEU A 2 -1.77 -3.04 -10.23
N PRO A 3 -1.07 -3.94 -9.50
CA PRO A 3 0.33 -3.73 -9.10
C PRO A 3 1.27 -3.48 -10.28
N MET A 4 1.09 -4.17 -11.40
CA MET A 4 1.95 -4.01 -12.56
C MET A 4 1.85 -2.60 -13.15
N TYR A 5 0.65 -2.05 -13.23
CA TYR A 5 0.43 -0.67 -13.67
C TYR A 5 0.98 0.35 -12.69
N LEU A 6 0.82 0.11 -11.39
CA LEU A 6 1.38 0.98 -10.34
C LEU A 6 2.91 1.05 -10.43
N ALA A 7 3.58 -0.10 -10.58
CA ALA A 7 5.02 -0.17 -10.78
C ALA A 7 5.44 0.54 -12.07
N ARG A 8 4.70 0.34 -13.17
CA ARG A 8 4.97 1.02 -14.45
C ARG A 8 4.93 2.54 -14.31
N VAL A 9 3.91 3.08 -13.66
CA VAL A 9 3.79 4.54 -13.41
C VAL A 9 4.99 5.05 -12.61
N VAL A 10 5.41 4.32 -11.57
CA VAL A 10 6.59 4.72 -10.79
C VAL A 10 7.85 4.73 -11.65
N LEU A 11 8.08 3.70 -12.46
CA LEU A 11 9.23 3.65 -13.35
C LEU A 11 9.21 4.77 -14.39
N GLU A 12 8.06 5.07 -14.98
CA GLU A 12 7.91 6.17 -15.94
C GLU A 12 8.21 7.53 -15.30
N CYS A 13 7.73 7.76 -14.06
CA CYS A 13 8.09 8.95 -13.30
C CYS A 13 9.61 9.02 -13.02
N VAL A 14 10.26 7.90 -12.66
CA VAL A 14 11.72 7.87 -12.46
C VAL A 14 12.45 8.21 -13.77
N GLY A 15 11.98 7.72 -14.91
CA GLY A 15 12.53 8.06 -16.23
C GLY A 15 12.41 9.54 -16.57
N TRP A 16 11.26 10.17 -16.29
CA TRP A 16 11.07 11.61 -16.48
C TRP A 16 12.07 12.45 -15.66
N PHE A 17 12.36 12.05 -14.43
CA PHE A 17 13.36 12.73 -13.60
C PHE A 17 14.80 12.61 -14.14
N GLN A 18 15.07 11.63 -15.00
CA GLN A 18 16.39 11.41 -15.60
C GLN A 18 16.58 12.08 -16.98
N GLN A 19 15.58 12.80 -17.49
CA GLN A 19 15.61 13.44 -18.82
C GLN A 19 16.02 12.47 -19.96
N GLY A 20 15.61 11.20 -19.85
CA GLY A 20 15.86 10.15 -20.85
C GLY A 20 15.10 8.87 -20.51
N ASP A 21 14.87 8.01 -21.51
CA ASP A 21 14.26 6.70 -21.30
C ASP A 21 15.11 5.89 -20.31
N LEU A 22 14.48 5.13 -19.41
CA LEU A 22 15.22 4.35 -18.42
C LEU A 22 16.03 3.27 -19.13
N ASP A 23 17.32 3.55 -19.35
CA ASP A 23 18.25 2.57 -19.91
C ASP A 23 18.55 1.48 -18.87
N THR A 24 17.68 0.47 -18.83
CA THR A 24 17.78 -0.70 -17.94
C THR A 24 18.98 -1.58 -18.24
N ASP A 25 19.63 -1.42 -19.40
CA ASP A 25 20.86 -2.15 -19.75
C ASP A 25 22.07 -1.58 -18.99
N SER A 26 21.98 -0.34 -18.53
CA SER A 26 22.98 0.26 -17.65
C SER A 26 22.81 -0.22 -16.20
N VAL A 27 23.93 -0.54 -15.54
CA VAL A 27 23.95 -0.92 -14.11
C VAL A 27 23.30 0.16 -13.22
N ARG A 28 23.41 1.44 -13.63
CA ARG A 28 22.83 2.58 -12.91
C ARG A 28 21.31 2.65 -13.08
N GLY A 29 20.79 2.48 -14.29
CA GLY A 29 19.35 2.47 -14.58
C GLY A 29 18.63 1.32 -13.88
N SER A 30 19.21 0.11 -13.93
CA SER A 30 18.69 -1.06 -13.22
C SER A 30 18.57 -0.83 -11.70
N ARG A 31 19.62 -0.26 -11.07
CA ARG A 31 19.58 0.05 -9.63
C ARG A 31 18.50 1.06 -9.26
N LEU A 32 18.32 2.11 -10.07
CA LEU A 32 17.30 3.13 -9.83
C LEU A 32 15.89 2.58 -9.97
N ALA A 33 15.64 1.73 -10.97
CA ALA A 33 14.37 1.04 -11.14
C ALA A 33 14.02 0.18 -9.91
N VAL A 34 14.98 -0.63 -9.43
CA VAL A 34 14.81 -1.44 -8.21
C VAL A 34 14.56 -0.57 -6.98
N GLN A 35 15.28 0.54 -6.84
CA GLN A 35 15.09 1.47 -5.73
C GLN A 35 13.72 2.15 -5.77
N GLY A 36 13.25 2.61 -6.93
CA GLY A 36 11.96 3.27 -7.08
C GLY A 36 10.80 2.35 -6.69
N VAL A 37 10.82 1.11 -7.18
CA VAL A 37 9.79 0.10 -6.86
C VAL A 37 9.90 -0.37 -5.41
N ARG A 38 11.10 -0.43 -4.82
CA ARG A 38 11.27 -0.70 -3.38
C ARG A 38 10.72 0.42 -2.50
N VAL A 39 10.97 1.68 -2.85
CA VAL A 39 10.40 2.84 -2.15
C VAL A 39 8.88 2.78 -2.19
N LEU A 40 8.29 2.42 -3.34
CA LEU A 40 6.86 2.19 -3.45
C LEU A 40 6.36 1.12 -2.49
N SER A 41 7.07 -0.01 -2.38
CA SER A 41 6.75 -1.07 -1.41
C SER A 41 6.76 -0.58 0.03
N ILE A 42 7.78 0.18 0.42
CA ILE A 42 7.88 0.78 1.76
C ILE A 42 6.72 1.74 2.02
N LEU A 43 6.38 2.58 1.04
CA LEU A 43 5.26 3.53 1.16
C LEU A 43 3.92 2.80 1.32
N LEU A 44 3.69 1.71 0.58
CA LEU A 44 2.49 0.89 0.74
C LEU A 44 2.42 0.26 2.14
N SER A 45 3.52 -0.29 2.65
CA SER A 45 3.57 -0.84 4.01
C SER A 45 3.35 0.24 5.09
N MET A 46 3.92 1.43 4.92
CA MET A 46 3.70 2.56 5.83
C MET A 46 2.24 3.03 5.79
N ALA A 47 1.64 3.13 4.61
CA ALA A 47 0.23 3.46 4.46
C ALA A 47 -0.67 2.43 5.16
N THR A 48 -0.36 1.13 5.03
CA THR A 48 -1.09 0.06 5.72
C THR A 48 -1.02 0.22 7.24
N LEU A 49 0.17 0.49 7.79
CA LEU A 49 0.34 0.74 9.23
C LEU A 49 -0.41 2.00 9.68
N ALA A 50 -0.42 3.07 8.89
CA ALA A 50 -1.16 4.29 9.19
C ALA A 50 -2.68 4.07 9.21
N VAL A 51 -3.21 3.32 8.24
CA VAL A 51 -4.63 2.93 8.20
C VAL A 51 -4.96 2.02 9.38
N MET A 52 -4.10 1.05 9.69
CA MET A 52 -4.28 0.16 10.84
C MET A 52 -4.33 0.93 12.16
N TRP A 53 -3.40 1.88 12.34
CA TRP A 53 -3.39 2.79 13.48
C TRP A 53 -4.71 3.55 13.59
N ALA A 54 -5.15 4.20 12.51
CA ALA A 54 -6.38 5.01 12.51
C ALA A 54 -7.63 4.17 12.83
N LEU A 55 -7.74 2.97 12.25
CA LEU A 55 -8.87 2.06 12.48
C LEU A 55 -8.87 1.54 13.91
N THR A 56 -7.77 0.93 14.35
CA THR A 56 -7.66 0.34 15.69
C THR A 56 -7.83 1.40 16.77
N ARG A 57 -7.27 2.61 16.58
CA ARG A 57 -7.45 3.73 17.50
C ARG A 57 -8.91 4.14 17.60
N SER A 58 -9.64 4.17 16.49
CA SER A 58 -11.05 4.55 16.50
C SER A 58 -11.98 3.52 17.13
N LEU A 59 -11.59 2.24 17.14
CA LEU A 59 -12.40 1.14 17.65
C LEU A 59 -12.09 0.78 19.11
N TRP A 60 -10.81 0.75 19.47
CA TRP A 60 -10.34 0.25 20.77
C TRP A 60 -9.45 1.24 21.53
N GLY A 61 -9.24 2.44 21.00
CA GLY A 61 -8.43 3.49 21.63
C GLY A 61 -6.93 3.42 21.32
N GLU A 62 -6.18 4.36 21.87
CA GLU A 62 -4.79 4.61 21.49
C GLU A 62 -3.81 3.52 21.94
N ARG A 63 -3.96 3.03 23.18
CA ARG A 63 -3.03 2.03 23.75
C ARG A 63 -3.07 0.71 22.97
N THR A 64 -4.27 0.25 22.62
CA THR A 64 -4.47 -0.98 21.84
C THR A 64 -3.96 -0.82 20.41
N ALA A 65 -4.13 0.37 19.81
CA ALA A 65 -3.55 0.69 18.51
C ALA A 65 -2.02 0.64 18.51
N LEU A 66 -1.35 1.11 19.58
CA LEU A 66 0.12 1.07 19.69
C LEU A 66 0.61 -0.37 19.79
N VAL A 67 -0.06 -1.19 20.60
CA VAL A 67 0.26 -2.62 20.72
C VAL A 67 0.06 -3.33 19.39
N ALA A 68 -1.03 -3.09 18.68
CA ALA A 68 -1.27 -3.67 17.36
C ALA A 68 -0.18 -3.26 16.36
N LEU A 69 0.20 -1.98 16.34
CA LEU A 69 1.25 -1.44 15.46
C LEU A 69 2.61 -2.08 15.76
N LEU A 70 2.95 -2.24 17.04
CA LEU A 70 4.17 -2.88 17.48
C LEU A 70 4.20 -4.36 17.08
N LEU A 71 3.11 -5.08 17.31
CA LEU A 71 3.01 -6.49 16.93
C LEU A 71 3.20 -6.66 15.42
N VAL A 72 2.42 -5.96 14.60
CA VAL A 72 2.50 -6.08 13.13
C VAL A 72 3.83 -5.57 12.58
N GLY A 73 4.33 -4.45 13.10
CA GLY A 73 5.62 -3.88 12.68
C GLY A 73 6.82 -4.76 13.01
N ALA A 74 6.72 -5.62 14.03
CA ALA A 74 7.76 -6.57 14.42
C ALA A 74 7.63 -7.93 13.71
N VAL A 75 6.56 -8.21 12.97
CA VAL A 75 6.40 -9.50 12.27
C VAL A 75 7.40 -9.57 11.10
N PRO A 76 8.26 -10.61 11.04
CA PRO A 76 9.25 -10.76 9.96
C PRO A 76 8.63 -10.76 8.56
N LEU A 77 7.45 -11.37 8.41
CA LEU A 77 6.72 -11.40 7.15
C LEU A 77 6.32 -10.00 6.69
N ALA A 78 5.83 -9.15 7.59
CA ALA A 78 5.46 -7.77 7.26
C ALA A 78 6.70 -6.94 6.87
N ILE A 79 7.81 -7.14 7.58
CA ILE A 79 9.10 -6.51 7.26
C ILE A 79 9.60 -6.96 5.88
N GLN A 80 9.50 -8.26 5.57
CA GLN A 80 9.92 -8.79 4.28
C GLN A 80 9.09 -8.20 3.12
N GLN A 81 7.76 -8.14 3.29
CA GLN A 81 6.84 -7.56 2.30
C GLN A 81 7.07 -6.04 2.10
N ALA A 82 7.61 -5.33 3.09
CA ALA A 82 8.01 -3.94 2.92
C ALA A 82 9.25 -3.74 2.03
N HIS A 83 10.13 -4.75 1.92
CA HIS A 83 11.38 -4.67 1.15
C HIS A 83 11.28 -5.21 -0.27
N PHE A 84 10.32 -6.11 -0.51
CA PHE A 84 10.07 -6.72 -1.81
C PHE A 84 8.73 -6.26 -2.35
N TYR A 85 8.76 -5.65 -3.53
CA TYR A 85 7.52 -5.27 -4.20
C TYR A 85 6.80 -6.50 -4.72
N THR A 86 5.67 -6.81 -4.08
CA THR A 86 4.77 -7.91 -4.39
C THR A 86 3.34 -7.37 -4.55
N ALA A 87 2.43 -8.20 -5.07
CA ALA A 87 1.01 -7.86 -5.10
C ALA A 87 0.41 -7.75 -3.68
N ASP A 88 0.96 -8.50 -2.72
CA ASP A 88 0.44 -8.62 -1.35
C ASP A 88 0.43 -7.28 -0.60
N GLY A 89 1.43 -6.42 -0.82
CA GLY A 89 1.53 -5.13 -0.13
C GLY A 89 0.36 -4.19 -0.47
N LEU A 90 0.01 -4.11 -1.76
CA LEU A 90 -1.11 -3.30 -2.23
C LEU A 90 -2.45 -3.93 -1.86
N PHE A 91 -2.55 -5.26 -1.98
CA PHE A 91 -3.71 -6.02 -1.54
C PHE A 91 -4.02 -5.75 -0.06
N ALA A 92 -3.02 -5.85 0.82
CA ALA A 92 -3.19 -5.66 2.26
C ALA A 92 -3.71 -4.25 2.59
N LEU A 93 -3.18 -3.21 1.92
CA LEU A 93 -3.64 -1.84 2.09
C LEU A 93 -5.12 -1.69 1.67
N LEU A 94 -5.47 -2.15 0.48
CA LEU A 94 -6.82 -2.03 -0.07
C LEU A 94 -7.84 -2.86 0.71
N ALA A 95 -7.46 -4.06 1.13
CA ALA A 95 -8.28 -4.91 2.00
C ALA A 95 -8.55 -4.20 3.33
N LEU A 96 -7.54 -3.62 3.96
CA LEU A 96 -7.71 -2.92 5.24
C LEU A 96 -8.57 -1.65 5.09
N LEU A 97 -8.40 -0.90 4.00
CA LEU A 97 -9.26 0.24 3.66
C LEU A 97 -10.71 -0.20 3.42
N SER A 98 -10.93 -1.29 2.69
CA SER A 98 -12.28 -1.84 2.45
C SER A 98 -12.96 -2.23 3.76
N LEU A 99 -12.22 -2.85 4.68
CA LEU A 99 -12.72 -3.18 6.01
C LEU A 99 -13.06 -1.91 6.81
N GLY A 100 -12.19 -0.89 6.75
CA GLY A 100 -12.41 0.39 7.41
C GLY A 100 -13.68 1.10 6.95
N VAL A 101 -13.93 1.13 5.63
CA VAL A 101 -15.16 1.69 5.07
C VAL A 101 -16.37 0.83 5.42
N ALA A 102 -16.26 -0.50 5.36
CA ALA A 102 -17.35 -1.41 5.71
C ALA A 102 -17.80 -1.24 7.17
N ILE A 103 -16.86 -1.04 8.10
CA ILE A 103 -17.14 -0.77 9.50
C ILE A 103 -17.87 0.57 9.66
N ARG A 104 -17.46 1.61 8.92
CA ARG A 104 -18.07 2.95 9.00
C ARG A 104 -19.30 3.17 8.13
N VAL A 105 -19.67 2.20 7.30
CA VAL A 105 -20.76 2.35 6.33
C VAL A 105 -22.10 2.58 7.02
N ARG A 106 -22.29 2.03 8.23
CA ARG A 106 -23.54 2.17 9.00
C ARG A 106 -23.83 3.60 9.46
N ASP A 107 -22.77 4.36 9.71
CA ASP A 107 -22.86 5.74 10.24
C ASP A 107 -22.68 6.79 9.13
N SER A 108 -22.56 6.36 7.87
CA SER A 108 -22.21 7.22 6.74
C SER A 108 -23.30 7.27 5.67
N GLY A 109 -23.27 8.32 4.84
CA GLY A 109 -24.18 8.49 3.71
C GLY A 109 -23.97 7.47 2.56
N PRO A 110 -24.80 7.55 1.50
CA PRO A 110 -24.84 6.57 0.40
C PRO A 110 -23.50 6.41 -0.34
N TRP A 111 -22.66 7.46 -0.37
CA TRP A 111 -21.35 7.44 -1.00
C TRP A 111 -20.38 6.42 -0.39
N SER A 112 -20.54 6.07 0.89
CA SER A 112 -19.67 5.07 1.53
C SER A 112 -19.89 3.66 0.98
N PHE A 113 -21.09 3.35 0.48
CA PHE A 113 -21.36 2.05 -0.18
C PHE A 113 -20.66 1.95 -1.53
N VAL A 114 -20.67 3.05 -2.31
CA VAL A 114 -19.96 3.11 -3.59
C VAL A 114 -18.45 2.98 -3.36
N LEU A 115 -17.91 3.71 -2.39
CA LEU A 115 -16.50 3.64 -2.03
C LEU A 115 -16.10 2.24 -1.54
N ALA A 116 -16.93 1.58 -0.72
CA ALA A 116 -16.69 0.21 -0.29
C ALA A 116 -16.64 -0.76 -1.47
N GLY A 117 -17.62 -0.67 -2.38
CA GLY A 117 -17.65 -1.51 -3.59
C GLY A 117 -16.42 -1.30 -4.48
N LEU A 118 -16.00 -0.04 -4.67
CA LEU A 118 -14.80 0.29 -5.45
C LEU A 118 -13.55 -0.29 -4.79
N LEU A 119 -13.37 -0.10 -3.48
CA LEU A 119 -12.22 -0.64 -2.75
C LEU A 119 -12.19 -2.18 -2.80
N ILE A 120 -13.32 -2.84 -2.61
CA ILE A 120 -13.42 -4.31 -2.71
C ILE A 120 -13.05 -4.77 -4.13
N GLY A 121 -13.56 -4.12 -5.16
CA GLY A 121 -13.22 -4.41 -6.55
C GLY A 121 -11.74 -4.18 -6.85
N ALA A 122 -11.16 -3.09 -6.33
CA ALA A 122 -9.73 -2.80 -6.46
C ALA A 122 -8.87 -3.87 -5.76
N THR A 123 -9.26 -4.31 -4.57
CA THR A 123 -8.62 -5.44 -3.87
C THR A 123 -8.70 -6.73 -4.66
N ALA A 124 -9.80 -7.01 -5.36
CA ALA A 124 -9.92 -8.19 -6.22
C ALA A 124 -9.07 -8.11 -7.50
N ALA A 125 -8.70 -6.90 -7.93
CA ALA A 125 -7.93 -6.65 -9.14
C ALA A 125 -6.40 -6.61 -8.93
N THR A 126 -5.94 -6.69 -7.67
CA THR A 126 -4.52 -6.76 -7.36
C THR A 126 -3.94 -8.10 -7.77
#